data_AF-A0A9Q1RFB6-F1
#
_entry.id   AF-A0A9Q1RFB6-F1
#
_cell.length_a   1.000
_cell.length_b   1.000
_cell.length_c   1.000
_cell.angle_alpha   90.00
_cell.angle_beta   90.00
_cell.angle_gamma   90.00
#
_symmetry.space_group_name_H-M   'P 1'
#
loop_
_entity.id
_entity.type
_entity.pdbx_description
1 polymer ?
#
loop_
_entity_poly.entity_id
_entity_poly.type
_entity_poly.pdbx_seq_one_letter_code
_entity_poly.pdbx_strand_id
1 'polypeptide(L)'
;MIAYPGLAVDYPSSDQYKLVSISKLAENYNLFYKLHVLSSERSVLWHEIQLRSNTFSDFVVGSPPVYWRNFLYWFRVDGSVLAFDTKREQAVILDRPEFVDQFDSIYGKILIGHDIHDIWLGVAQGLLSLVCIFKKCIVIAAYDYNMTGENVIIGYAVSVTGCRHQKLKDGYSGSSC
;
A
#
# COMPACT_ATOMS: atom_id res chain seq x y z
N MET A 1 5.20 20.97 5.27
CA MET A 1 4.42 20.16 4.32
C MET A 1 5.40 19.30 3.56
N ILE A 2 5.41 17.98 3.78
CA ILE A 2 6.26 17.05 3.01
C ILE A 2 5.36 16.42 1.96
N ALA A 3 5.75 16.53 0.68
CA ALA A 3 5.03 15.98 -0.44
C ALA A 3 5.69 14.67 -0.90
N TYR A 4 4.89 13.61 -1.10
CA TYR A 4 5.36 12.34 -1.64
C TYR A 4 4.82 12.18 -3.07
N PRO A 5 5.64 12.44 -4.10
CA PRO A 5 5.21 12.39 -5.48
C PRO A 5 5.12 10.95 -6.01
N GLY A 6 4.21 10.73 -6.96
CA GLY A 6 4.08 9.51 -7.74
C GLY A 6 3.59 9.84 -9.15
N LEU A 7 4.16 9.17 -10.15
CA LEU A 7 3.79 9.34 -11.56
C LEU A 7 3.14 8.05 -12.06
N ALA A 8 1.94 8.19 -12.62
CA ALA A 8 1.28 7.15 -13.40
C ALA A 8 1.31 7.52 -14.88
N VAL A 9 1.60 6.53 -15.71
CA VAL A 9 1.54 6.65 -17.16
C VAL A 9 0.73 5.46 -17.67
N ASP A 10 -0.25 5.71 -18.53
CA ASP A 10 -1.03 4.66 -19.18
C ASP A 10 -0.32 4.28 -20.50
N TYR A 11 0.22 3.05 -20.64
CA TYR A 11 0.92 2.58 -21.86
C TYR A 11 0.41 1.19 -22.29
N PRO A 12 0.31 0.88 -23.61
CA PRO A 12 1.37 1.14 -24.59
C PRO A 12 1.11 2.18 -25.69
N SER A 13 -0.07 2.81 -25.75
CA SER A 13 -0.49 3.63 -26.90
C SER A 13 -1.02 5.03 -26.53
N SER A 14 -0.97 5.42 -25.26
CA SER A 14 -1.48 6.71 -24.78
C SER A 14 -0.33 7.62 -24.38
N ASP A 15 -0.35 8.85 -24.86
CA ASP A 15 0.53 9.95 -24.44
C ASP A 15 0.05 10.61 -23.13
N GLN A 16 -0.84 9.91 -22.40
CA GLN A 16 -1.44 10.41 -21.19
C GLN A 16 -0.63 10.06 -19.94
N TYR A 17 -0.42 11.06 -19.10
CA TYR A 17 0.23 10.90 -17.81
C TYR A 17 -0.57 11.60 -16.71
N LYS A 18 -0.50 11.04 -15.51
CA LYS A 18 -0.98 11.68 -14.27
C LYS A 18 0.13 11.70 -13.24
N LEU A 19 0.53 12.90 -12.85
CA LEU A 19 1.44 13.12 -11.74
C LEU A 19 0.61 13.49 -10.50
N VAL A 20 0.86 12.79 -9.40
CA VAL A 20 0.15 12.97 -8.14
C VAL A 20 1.17 13.25 -7.05
N SER A 21 0.92 14.25 -6.20
CA SER A 21 1.69 14.44 -4.98
C SER A 21 0.78 14.52 -3.79
N ILE A 22 1.20 13.94 -2.67
CA ILE A 22 0.37 13.84 -1.47
C ILE A 22 0.96 14.70 -0.37
N SER A 23 0.14 15.57 0.20
CA SER A 23 0.46 16.34 1.41
C SER A 23 -0.55 16.06 2.52
N LYS A 24 -0.22 16.48 3.75
CA LYS A 24 -1.08 16.35 4.93
C LYS A 24 -1.66 17.71 5.30
N LEU A 25 -2.96 17.76 5.59
CA LEU A 25 -3.71 18.97 5.95
C LEU A 25 -4.59 18.73 7.18
N ALA A 26 -4.38 19.50 8.24
CA ALA A 26 -5.22 19.47 9.44
C ALA A 26 -6.07 20.74 9.52
N GLU A 27 -7.40 20.60 9.51
CA GLU A 27 -8.36 21.71 9.55
C GLU A 27 -9.54 21.37 10.47
N ASN A 28 -9.88 22.26 11.41
CA ASN A 28 -11.06 22.10 12.28
C ASN A 28 -11.19 20.71 12.92
N TYR A 29 -10.09 20.20 13.50
CA TYR A 29 -9.98 18.84 14.08
C TYR A 29 -10.13 17.67 13.10
N ASN A 30 -10.32 17.94 11.81
CA ASN A 30 -10.29 16.92 10.76
C ASN A 30 -8.89 16.82 10.16
N LEU A 31 -8.51 15.58 9.81
CA LEU A 31 -7.25 15.28 9.16
C LEU A 31 -7.53 14.85 7.72
N PHE A 32 -6.83 15.44 6.78
CA PHE A 32 -6.97 15.15 5.35
C PHE A 32 -5.63 14.86 4.71
N TYR A 33 -5.60 13.84 3.85
CA TYR A 33 -4.59 13.77 2.81
C TYR A 33 -5.07 14.61 1.64
N LYS A 34 -4.19 15.49 1.17
CA LYS A 34 -4.45 16.36 0.03
C LYS A 34 -3.62 15.86 -1.14
N LEU A 35 -4.31 15.38 -2.16
CA LEU A 35 -3.71 14.88 -3.38
C LEU A 35 -3.75 15.99 -4.42
N HIS A 36 -2.59 16.49 -4.81
CA HIS A 36 -2.45 17.41 -5.93
C HIS A 36 -2.23 16.57 -7.18
N VAL A 37 -3.11 16.74 -8.18
CA VAL A 37 -3.12 15.95 -9.40
C VAL A 37 -2.86 16.86 -10.59
N LEU A 38 -1.91 16.45 -11.42
CA LEU A 38 -1.61 17.03 -12.72
C LEU A 38 -1.84 15.97 -13.79
N SER A 39 -2.70 16.24 -14.75
CA SER A 39 -2.99 15.33 -15.86
C SER A 39 -2.75 16.01 -17.20
N SER A 40 -2.19 15.30 -18.17
CA SER A 40 -2.14 15.78 -19.56
C SER A 40 -3.54 15.91 -20.18
N GLU A 41 -4.55 15.21 -19.67
CA GLU A 41 -5.93 15.27 -20.16
C GLU A 41 -6.63 16.60 -19.85
N ARG A 42 -6.21 17.30 -18.78
CA ARG A 42 -6.84 18.55 -18.30
C ARG A 42 -5.93 19.76 -18.46
N SER A 43 -5.34 19.91 -19.65
CA SER A 43 -4.51 21.07 -20.01
C SER A 43 -3.32 21.33 -19.08
N VAL A 44 -2.83 20.29 -18.38
CA VAL A 44 -1.69 20.38 -17.46
C VAL A 44 -1.95 21.37 -16.30
N LEU A 45 -3.21 21.50 -15.85
CA LEU A 45 -3.54 22.25 -14.66
C LEU A 45 -3.55 21.35 -13.42
N TRP A 46 -2.93 21.84 -12.35
CA TRP A 46 -3.03 21.21 -11.04
C TRP A 46 -4.43 21.36 -10.48
N HIS A 47 -4.98 20.28 -9.97
CA HIS A 47 -6.22 20.30 -9.18
C HIS A 47 -6.07 19.44 -7.92
N GLU A 48 -7.00 19.57 -7.00
CA GLU A 48 -6.87 19.05 -5.64
C GLU A 48 -8.02 18.12 -5.28
N ILE A 49 -7.65 17.00 -4.66
CA ILE A 49 -8.59 16.01 -4.13
C ILE A 49 -8.26 15.83 -2.66
N GLN A 50 -9.30 15.76 -1.83
CA GLN A 50 -9.14 15.56 -0.40
C GLN A 50 -9.65 14.18 0.00
N LEU A 51 -8.84 13.47 0.78
CA LEU A 51 -9.20 12.23 1.44
C LEU A 51 -9.22 12.46 2.95
N ARG A 52 -10.39 12.35 3.56
CA ARG A 52 -10.51 12.39 5.03
C ARG A 52 -9.85 11.15 5.64
N SER A 53 -9.13 11.36 6.73
CA SER A 53 -8.50 10.31 7.52
C SER A 53 -8.75 10.54 9.01
N ASN A 54 -8.73 9.46 9.79
CA ASN A 54 -8.81 9.53 11.24
C ASN A 54 -7.45 9.80 11.88
N THR A 55 -6.36 9.45 11.19
CA THR A 55 -4.97 9.61 11.64
C THR A 55 -4.05 9.93 10.47
N PHE A 56 -2.94 10.61 10.76
CA PHE A 56 -1.84 10.70 9.81
C PHE A 56 -0.82 9.61 10.09
N SER A 57 -0.32 9.00 9.02
CA SER A 57 0.89 8.18 9.05
C SER A 57 1.82 8.68 7.96
N ASP A 58 3.12 8.62 8.23
CA ASP A 58 4.13 8.97 7.24
C ASP A 58 4.21 7.88 6.17
N PHE A 59 4.71 8.27 5.00
CA PHE A 59 5.01 7.31 3.95
C PHE A 59 6.42 6.77 4.15
N VAL A 60 6.62 5.54 3.72
CA VAL A 60 7.91 4.88 3.84
C VAL A 60 8.95 5.57 2.96
N VAL A 61 10.01 6.09 3.58
CA VAL A 61 11.14 6.69 2.86
C VAL A 61 11.82 5.62 2.01
N GLY A 62 12.07 5.93 0.74
CA GLY A 62 12.70 5.01 -0.20
C GLY A 62 11.76 3.95 -0.80
N SER A 63 10.48 3.94 -0.44
CA SER A 63 9.46 3.12 -1.12
C SER A 63 8.76 3.95 -2.19
N PRO A 64 9.08 3.76 -3.49
CA PRO A 64 8.41 4.47 -4.55
C PRO A 64 6.94 4.02 -4.64
N PRO A 65 6.03 4.91 -5.05
CA PRO A 65 4.65 4.52 -5.28
C PRO A 65 4.55 3.47 -6.38
N VAL A 66 3.61 2.55 -6.22
CA VAL A 66 3.36 1.45 -7.14
C VAL A 66 2.19 1.83 -8.03
N TYR A 67 2.36 1.74 -9.36
CA TYR A 67 1.26 1.85 -10.29
C TYR A 67 0.76 0.46 -10.70
N TRP A 68 -0.53 0.19 -10.52
CA TRP A 68 -1.15 -1.06 -10.94
C TRP A 68 -2.65 -0.89 -11.17
N ARG A 69 -3.17 -1.42 -12.29
CA ARG A 69 -4.61 -1.43 -12.65
C ARG A 69 -5.31 -0.05 -12.54
N ASN A 70 -4.65 1.03 -12.96
CA ASN A 70 -5.16 2.42 -12.84
C ASN A 70 -5.18 2.98 -11.42
N PHE A 71 -4.38 2.42 -10.52
CA PHE A 71 -4.20 2.95 -9.18
C PHE A 71 -2.73 3.28 -8.94
N LEU A 72 -2.50 4.37 -8.22
CA LEU A 72 -1.23 4.63 -7.55
C LEU A 72 -1.36 4.25 -6.07
N TYR A 73 -0.38 3.50 -5.57
CA TYR A 73 -0.34 3.02 -4.20
C TYR A 73 0.88 3.57 -3.48
N TRP A 74 0.68 4.22 -2.33
CA TRP A 74 1.75 4.68 -1.45
C TRP A 74 1.71 3.91 -0.15
N PHE A 75 2.84 3.30 0.20
CA PHE A 75 2.95 2.54 1.43
C PHE A 75 3.20 3.45 2.64
N ARG A 76 2.42 3.25 3.70
CA ARG A 76 2.47 4.04 4.94
C ARG A 76 3.21 3.26 6.03
N VAL A 77 3.85 3.99 6.94
CA VAL A 77 4.67 3.43 8.04
C VAL A 77 3.84 2.59 9.02
N ASP A 78 2.53 2.83 9.10
CA ASP A 78 1.60 2.04 9.91
C ASP A 78 1.22 0.69 9.25
N GLY A 79 1.74 0.40 8.05
CA GLY A 79 1.46 -0.80 7.30
C GLY A 79 0.21 -0.73 6.42
N SER A 80 -0.52 0.38 6.45
CA SER A 80 -1.63 0.62 5.53
C SER A 80 -1.13 1.13 4.17
N VAL A 81 -2.00 1.12 3.17
CA VAL A 81 -1.70 1.61 1.81
C VAL A 81 -2.69 2.71 1.44
N LEU A 82 -2.20 3.88 1.02
CA LEU A 82 -3.06 4.86 0.35
C LEU A 82 -3.15 4.50 -1.13
N ALA A 83 -4.36 4.19 -1.60
CA ALA A 83 -4.64 3.89 -3.00
C ALA A 83 -5.38 5.06 -3.65
N PHE A 84 -4.90 5.52 -4.80
CA PHE A 84 -5.54 6.56 -5.60
C PHE A 84 -5.95 6.01 -6.97
N ASP A 85 -7.25 5.99 -7.25
CA ASP A 85 -7.81 5.65 -8.56
C ASP A 85 -7.53 6.80 -9.54
N THR A 86 -6.64 6.56 -10.49
CA THR A 86 -6.22 7.57 -11.47
C THR A 86 -7.33 7.87 -12.49
N LYS A 87 -8.32 6.99 -12.67
CA LYS A 87 -9.46 7.20 -13.58
C LYS A 87 -10.60 7.91 -12.90
N ARG A 88 -10.99 7.45 -11.70
CA ARG A 88 -12.10 8.04 -10.93
C ARG A 88 -11.71 9.28 -10.14
N GLU A 89 -10.41 9.53 -9.99
CA GLU A 89 -9.88 10.62 -9.17
C GLU A 89 -10.41 10.53 -7.72
N GLN A 90 -10.34 9.33 -7.15
CA GLN A 90 -10.77 9.02 -5.79
C GLN A 90 -9.64 8.32 -5.05
N ALA A 91 -9.51 8.59 -3.75
CA ALA A 91 -8.51 7.95 -2.91
C ALA A 91 -9.17 7.19 -1.75
N VAL A 92 -8.52 6.12 -1.32
CA VAL A 92 -8.94 5.29 -0.18
C VAL A 92 -7.71 4.82 0.59
N ILE A 93 -7.89 4.55 1.87
CA ILE A 93 -6.89 3.86 2.69
C ILE A 93 -7.27 2.39 2.75
N LEU A 94 -6.35 1.52 2.35
CA LEU A 94 -6.45 0.09 2.55
C LEU A 94 -5.71 -0.24 3.85
N ASP A 95 -6.43 -0.78 4.82
CA ASP A 95 -5.85 -1.14 6.10
C ASP A 95 -4.82 -2.27 5.95
N ARG A 96 -3.88 -2.31 6.91
CA ARG A 96 -2.92 -3.42 7.01
C ARG A 96 -3.71 -4.73 7.22
N PRO A 97 -3.40 -5.82 6.51
CA PRO A 97 -4.11 -7.08 6.71
C PRO A 97 -3.88 -7.62 8.12
N GLU A 98 -4.96 -7.94 8.85
CA GLU A 98 -4.93 -8.29 10.28
C GLU A 98 -4.01 -9.47 10.60
N PHE A 99 -3.90 -10.45 9.69
CA PHE A 99 -3.03 -11.61 9.92
C PHE A 99 -1.55 -11.21 10.05
N VAL A 100 -1.13 -10.09 9.45
CA VAL A 100 0.26 -9.60 9.55
C VAL A 100 0.58 -9.16 10.98
N ASP A 101 -0.39 -8.70 11.75
CA ASP A 101 -0.19 -8.29 13.16
C ASP A 101 0.04 -9.49 14.08
N GLN A 102 -0.52 -10.66 13.74
CA GLN A 102 -0.26 -11.91 14.46
C GLN A 102 1.23 -12.29 14.36
N PHE A 103 1.83 -12.19 13.17
CA PHE A 103 3.26 -12.49 12.99
C PHE A 103 4.17 -11.48 13.69
N ASP A 104 3.77 -10.20 13.73
CA ASP A 104 4.48 -9.16 14.48
C ASP A 104 4.53 -9.50 15.98
N SER A 105 3.40 -9.93 16.56
CA SER A 105 3.34 -10.32 17.97
C SER A 105 4.13 -11.60 18.30
N ILE A 106 4.14 -12.59 17.40
CA ILE A 106 4.75 -13.92 17.65
C ILE A 106 6.25 -13.91 17.39
N TYR A 107 6.70 -13.30 16.30
CA TYR A 107 8.09 -13.41 15.84
C TYR A 107 8.90 -12.13 16.05
N GLY A 108 8.22 -11.01 16.29
CA GLY A 108 8.83 -9.70 16.39
C GLY A 108 9.40 -9.19 15.06
N LYS A 109 9.44 -7.87 14.91
CA LYS A 109 10.19 -7.20 13.83
C LYS A 109 11.67 -7.58 13.89
N ILE A 110 12.37 -7.55 12.76
CA ILE A 110 13.82 -7.66 12.77
C ILE A 110 14.35 -6.41 13.50
N LEU A 111 14.86 -6.59 14.71
CA LEU A 111 15.40 -5.49 15.54
C LEU A 111 16.81 -5.08 15.10
N ILE A 112 17.10 -5.13 13.80
CA ILE A 112 18.38 -4.70 13.26
C ILE A 112 18.14 -3.34 12.59
N GLY A 113 18.32 -2.27 13.37
CA GLY A 113 18.14 -0.91 12.89
C GLY A 113 16.69 -0.46 12.88
N HIS A 114 16.45 0.85 12.97
CA HIS A 114 15.15 1.48 12.83
C HIS A 114 14.65 1.45 11.37
N ASP A 115 14.90 0.34 10.68
CA ASP A 115 14.93 0.31 9.25
C ASP A 115 13.62 -0.27 8.72
N ILE A 116 12.90 0.59 8.02
CA ILE A 116 11.69 0.29 7.26
C ILE A 116 12.01 -0.67 6.07
N HIS A 117 13.25 -1.17 5.97
CA HIS A 117 13.74 -2.07 4.92
C HIS A 117 13.14 -3.49 4.96
N ASP A 118 12.41 -3.85 6.02
CA ASP A 118 11.77 -5.15 6.14
C ASP A 118 10.39 -5.23 5.47
N ILE A 119 9.91 -4.12 4.89
CA ILE A 119 8.60 -4.10 4.23
C ILE A 119 8.72 -3.58 2.80
N TRP A 120 8.13 -4.32 1.88
CA TRP A 120 8.10 -3.99 0.45
C TRP A 120 6.67 -4.04 -0.07
N LEU A 121 6.31 -3.08 -0.92
CA LEU A 121 5.07 -3.07 -1.68
C LEU A 121 5.42 -3.04 -3.17
N GLY A 122 4.81 -3.92 -3.96
CA GLY A 122 5.03 -3.94 -5.41
C GLY A 122 4.10 -4.88 -6.14
N VAL A 123 4.28 -5.05 -7.44
CA VAL A 123 3.48 -5.97 -8.24
C VAL A 123 4.27 -7.24 -8.50
N ALA A 124 3.70 -8.39 -8.12
CA ALA A 124 4.26 -9.70 -8.39
C ALA A 124 3.20 -10.58 -9.05
N GLN A 125 3.55 -11.21 -10.18
CA GLN A 125 2.63 -12.07 -10.95
C GLN A 125 1.27 -11.43 -11.26
N GLY A 126 1.25 -10.12 -11.47
CA GLY A 126 0.04 -9.37 -11.78
C GLY A 126 -0.87 -9.07 -10.58
N LEU A 127 -0.40 -9.28 -9.35
CA LEU A 127 -1.08 -8.93 -8.10
C LEU A 127 -0.27 -7.87 -7.34
N LEU A 128 -0.96 -6.90 -6.73
CA LEU A 128 -0.31 -6.00 -5.76
C LEU A 128 0.05 -6.84 -4.53
N SER A 129 1.30 -6.78 -4.08
CA SER A 129 1.84 -7.65 -3.04
C SER A 129 2.56 -6.81 -1.99
N LEU A 130 2.18 -7.00 -0.73
CA LEU A 130 2.88 -6.51 0.45
C LEU A 130 3.71 -7.66 1.03
N VAL A 131 5.01 -7.45 1.14
CA VAL A 131 5.96 -8.42 1.71
C VAL A 131 6.50 -7.84 3.00
N CYS A 132 6.33 -8.55 4.11
CA CYS A 132 6.85 -8.19 5.43
C CYS A 132 7.83 -9.26 5.89
N ILE A 133 9.05 -8.85 6.23
CA ILE A 133 10.12 -9.72 6.71
C ILE A 133 10.16 -9.65 8.23
N PHE A 134 10.02 -10.79 8.89
CA PHE A 134 10.15 -10.95 10.33
C PHE A 134 11.36 -11.82 10.65
N LYS A 135 11.78 -11.86 11.92
CA LYS A 135 12.97 -12.61 12.36
C LYS A 135 13.01 -14.07 11.92
N LYS A 136 11.85 -14.73 11.81
CA LYS A 136 11.73 -16.17 11.51
C LYS A 136 10.87 -16.49 10.30
N CYS A 137 10.21 -15.51 9.69
CA CYS A 137 9.32 -15.74 8.57
C CYS A 137 9.22 -14.53 7.65
N ILE A 138 8.88 -14.77 6.40
CA ILE A 138 8.44 -13.75 5.45
C ILE A 138 6.94 -13.94 5.27
N VAL A 139 6.18 -12.87 5.44
CA VAL A 139 4.74 -12.84 5.22
C VAL A 139 4.47 -12.07 3.94
N ILE A 140 3.64 -12.63 3.06
CA ILE A 140 3.25 -12.01 1.80
C ILE A 140 1.73 -11.91 1.79
N ALA A 141 1.22 -10.69 1.66
CA ALA A 141 -0.18 -10.41 1.41
C ALA A 141 -0.33 -9.98 -0.05
N ALA A 142 -1.03 -10.77 -0.86
CA ALA A 142 -1.36 -10.42 -2.23
C ALA A 142 -2.80 -9.89 -2.29
N TYR A 143 -2.97 -8.67 -2.79
CA TYR A 143 -4.25 -8.03 -3.03
C TYR A 143 -4.69 -8.36 -4.46
N ASP A 144 -5.70 -9.20 -4.59
CA ASP A 144 -6.39 -9.41 -5.86
C ASP A 144 -7.61 -8.47 -5.92
N TYR A 145 -7.49 -7.46 -6.77
CA TYR A 145 -8.53 -6.47 -7.00
C TYR A 145 -9.51 -7.01 -8.03
N ASN A 146 -10.63 -7.56 -7.56
CA ASN A 146 -11.72 -7.97 -8.45
C ASN A 146 -12.58 -6.78 -8.87
N MET A 147 -13.23 -6.88 -10.04
CA MET A 147 -14.07 -5.82 -10.61
C MET A 147 -15.25 -5.37 -9.71
N THR A 148 -15.51 -6.07 -8.61
CA THR A 148 -16.52 -5.77 -7.60
C THR A 148 -16.06 -4.77 -6.53
N GLY A 149 -14.78 -4.40 -6.50
CA GLY A 149 -14.21 -3.46 -5.52
C GLY A 149 -13.83 -4.10 -4.18
N GLU A 150 -13.93 -5.42 -4.05
CA GLU A 150 -13.43 -6.17 -2.89
C GLU A 150 -11.98 -6.58 -3.13
N ASN A 151 -11.10 -6.26 -2.17
CA ASN A 151 -9.74 -6.77 -2.15
C ASN A 151 -9.77 -8.18 -1.56
N VAL A 152 -9.54 -9.20 -2.38
CA VAL A 152 -9.24 -10.53 -1.86
C VAL A 152 -7.78 -10.52 -1.43
N ILE A 153 -7.53 -10.68 -0.13
CA ILE A 153 -6.18 -10.69 0.42
C ILE A 153 -5.75 -12.14 0.60
N ILE A 154 -4.80 -12.60 -0.21
CA ILE A 154 -4.23 -13.93 -0.07
C ILE A 154 -2.96 -13.82 0.78
N GLY A 155 -2.98 -14.43 1.97
CA GLY A 155 -1.86 -14.48 2.89
C GLY A 155 -1.00 -15.72 2.72
N TYR A 156 0.30 -15.53 2.59
CA TYR A 156 1.31 -16.58 2.65
C TYR A 156 2.30 -16.28 3.78
N ALA A 157 2.66 -17.28 4.56
CA ALA A 157 3.78 -17.21 5.48
C ALA A 157 4.82 -18.26 5.11
N VAL A 158 6.07 -17.83 4.99
CA VAL A 158 7.21 -18.68 4.64
C VAL A 158 8.21 -18.64 5.79
N SER A 159 8.43 -19.78 6.45
CA SER A 159 9.43 -19.90 7.52
C SER A 159 10.86 -19.86 6.97
N VAL A 160 11.73 -19.06 7.58
CA VAL A 160 13.14 -18.89 7.19
C VAL A 160 14.02 -20.02 7.74
N THR A 161 13.57 -20.74 8.78
CA THR A 161 14.35 -21.83 9.42
C THR A 161 13.95 -23.25 8.98
N GLY A 162 13.12 -23.38 7.93
CA GLY A 162 12.73 -24.67 7.39
C GLY A 162 11.47 -24.52 6.55
N CYS A 163 11.60 -24.68 5.23
CA CYS A 163 10.56 -24.43 4.24
C CYS A 163 9.27 -25.20 4.55
N ARG A 164 8.31 -24.54 5.21
CA ARG A 164 6.90 -24.90 5.21
C ARG A 164 6.12 -23.71 4.67
N HIS A 165 5.37 -23.97 3.60
CA HIS A 165 4.41 -23.03 3.03
C HIS A 165 3.08 -23.23 3.75
N GLN A 166 2.59 -22.20 4.44
CA GLN A 166 1.23 -22.21 4.98
C GLN A 166 0.39 -21.17 4.24
N LYS A 167 -0.65 -21.64 3.54
CA LYS A 167 -1.65 -20.80 2.91
C LYS A 167 -2.63 -20.36 4.00
N LEU A 168 -2.71 -19.06 4.26
CA LEU A 168 -3.70 -18.49 5.17
C LEU A 168 -4.96 -18.25 4.31
N LYS A 169 -6.03 -19.01 4.55
CA LYS A 169 -7.33 -18.78 3.91
C LYS A 169 -8.24 -18.02 4.86
N ASP A 170 -9.08 -17.17 4.29
CA ASP A 170 -10.18 -16.51 4.99
C ASP A 170 -11.03 -17.56 5.73
N GLY A 171 -11.09 -17.40 7.05
CA GLY A 171 -11.69 -18.36 7.94
C GLY A 171 -10.71 -19.39 8.49
N TYR A 172 -10.34 -19.16 9.76
CA TYR A 172 -10.11 -20.15 10.81
C TYR A 172 -8.74 -20.76 11.11
N SER A 173 -8.68 -21.03 12.42
CA SER A 173 -7.91 -22.02 13.19
C SER A 173 -6.41 -21.86 13.19
N GLY A 174 -5.94 -21.23 14.27
CA GLY A 174 -4.57 -21.36 14.74
C GLY A 174 -4.17 -22.82 14.82
N SER A 175 -3.02 -23.11 14.24
CA SER A 175 -2.18 -24.24 14.61
C SER A 175 -0.92 -23.64 15.20
N SER A 176 -0.89 -23.57 16.53
CA SER A 176 0.32 -23.28 17.28
C SER A 176 1.39 -24.32 16.95
N CYS A 177 2.62 -23.85 16.76
CA CYS A 177 3.81 -24.62 17.10
C CYS A 177 4.19 -24.27 18.55
#